data_AF-A0AA92BPH9-F1
#
_entry.id   AF-A0AA92BPH9-F1
#
_cell.length_a   1.000
_cell.length_b   1.000
_cell.length_c   1.000
_cell.angle_alpha   90.00
_cell.angle_beta   90.00
_cell.angle_gamma   90.00
#
_symmetry.space_group_name_H-M   'P 1'
#
loop_
_entity.id
_entity.type
_entity.pdbx_description
1 polymer ?
#
loop_
_entity_poly.entity_id
_entity_poly.type
_entity_poly.pdbx_seq_one_letter_code
_entity_poly.pdbx_strand_id
1 'polypeptide(L)'
;MKSNFEEALEREEVLLFFRGQGQYLTRDGDWDEHLYCINWPGIFSYLRDNADGAQQFSASFELYAYSIEQTLEDCFGLRENLFSYYSTRARLAPGSADLLGQLPPACKRRIVQRLSWYRWQVENHHRLLPERARRMSADGACAEFLDLPATPYA
;
A
#
# COMPACT_ATOMS: atom_id res chain seq x y z
N MET A 1 3.69 -21.32 -15.46
CA MET A 1 2.55 -20.38 -15.42
C MET A 1 3.13 -19.01 -15.18
N LYS A 2 2.78 -18.00 -15.98
CA LYS A 2 3.28 -16.63 -15.77
C LYS A 2 2.69 -16.06 -14.48
N SER A 3 3.49 -15.31 -13.74
CA SER A 3 2.99 -14.56 -12.57
C SER A 3 2.22 -13.30 -13.00
N ASN A 4 1.36 -12.78 -12.11
CA ASN A 4 0.70 -11.49 -12.34
C ASN A 4 1.70 -10.34 -12.55
N PHE A 5 2.88 -10.43 -11.95
CA PHE A 5 3.95 -9.44 -12.12
C PHE A 5 4.54 -9.50 -13.54
N GLU A 6 4.80 -10.70 -14.07
CA GLU A 6 5.20 -10.89 -15.47
C GLU A 6 4.18 -10.31 -16.44
N GLU A 7 2.89 -10.61 -16.21
CA GLU A 7 1.83 -10.09 -17.06
C GLU A 7 1.72 -8.56 -16.98
N ALA A 8 1.92 -7.97 -15.80
CA ALA A 8 1.95 -6.53 -15.62
C ALA A 8 3.14 -5.86 -16.31
N LEU A 9 4.31 -6.51 -16.35
CA LEU A 9 5.46 -6.03 -17.09
C LEU A 9 5.19 -6.05 -18.61
N GLU A 10 4.64 -7.15 -19.12
CA GLU A 10 4.35 -7.32 -20.56
C GLU A 10 3.29 -6.34 -21.08
N ARG A 11 2.35 -5.95 -20.23
CA ARG A 11 1.26 -5.03 -20.57
C ARG A 11 1.53 -3.57 -20.20
N GLU A 12 2.68 -3.28 -19.60
CA GLU A 12 3.00 -1.95 -19.04
C GLU A 12 2.01 -1.50 -17.94
N GLU A 13 1.44 -2.45 -17.20
CA GLU A 13 0.40 -2.24 -16.18
C GLU A 13 0.90 -2.32 -14.73
N VAL A 14 2.22 -2.18 -14.50
CA VAL A 14 2.83 -2.34 -13.17
C VAL A 14 2.22 -1.46 -12.08
N LEU A 15 1.69 -0.28 -12.43
CA LEU A 15 0.99 0.58 -11.48
C LEU A 15 -0.35 0.00 -11.02
N LEU A 16 -1.13 -0.57 -11.95
CA LEU A 16 -2.37 -1.26 -11.63
C LEU A 16 -2.10 -2.49 -10.78
N PHE A 17 -1.02 -3.21 -11.08
CA PHE A 17 -0.57 -4.36 -10.31
C PHE A 17 -0.28 -4.00 -8.84
N PHE A 18 0.57 -2.99 -8.58
CA PHE A 18 0.88 -2.60 -7.20
C PHE A 18 -0.30 -1.99 -6.46
N ARG A 19 -1.27 -1.40 -7.17
CA ARG A 19 -2.52 -0.87 -6.59
C ARG A 19 -3.58 -1.95 -6.38
N GLY A 20 -3.38 -3.17 -6.90
CA GLY A 20 -4.39 -4.21 -6.85
C GLY A 20 -5.66 -3.86 -7.63
N GLN A 21 -5.52 -3.20 -8.78
CA GLN A 21 -6.64 -2.71 -9.58
C GLN A 21 -6.83 -3.54 -10.85
N GLY A 22 -8.02 -3.48 -11.43
CA GLY A 22 -8.36 -4.22 -12.65
C GLY A 22 -8.20 -5.72 -12.46
N GLN A 23 -7.49 -6.37 -13.38
CA GLN A 23 -7.24 -7.81 -13.32
C GLN A 23 -6.33 -8.25 -12.16
N TYR A 24 -5.63 -7.31 -11.51
CA TYR A 24 -4.72 -7.60 -10.40
C TYR A 24 -5.41 -7.52 -9.03
N LEU A 25 -6.69 -7.13 -8.99
CA LEU A 25 -7.48 -7.15 -7.78
C LEU A 25 -7.71 -8.59 -7.32
N THR A 26 -7.03 -8.97 -6.25
CA THR A 26 -7.39 -10.14 -5.44
C THR A 26 -8.16 -9.67 -4.23
N ARG A 27 -9.42 -10.07 -4.09
CA ARG A 27 -10.24 -9.73 -2.92
C ARG A 27 -9.93 -10.67 -1.77
N ASP A 28 -9.74 -10.10 -0.59
CA ASP A 28 -9.79 -10.83 0.66
C ASP A 28 -11.24 -11.30 0.91
N GLY A 29 -11.39 -12.56 1.31
CA GLY A 29 -12.70 -13.18 1.49
C GLY A 29 -13.50 -12.64 2.67
N ASP A 30 -12.83 -12.02 3.65
CA ASP A 30 -13.44 -11.52 4.88
C ASP A 30 -13.70 -10.01 4.81
N TRP A 31 -12.88 -9.25 4.07
CA TRP A 31 -12.91 -7.78 4.08
C TRP A 31 -13.20 -7.12 2.72
N ASP A 32 -13.30 -7.87 1.62
CA ASP A 32 -13.47 -7.36 0.23
C ASP A 32 -12.39 -6.33 -0.20
N GLU A 33 -11.32 -6.21 0.58
CA GLU A 33 -10.14 -5.38 0.30
C GLU A 33 -9.14 -6.13 -0.57
N HIS A 34 -8.22 -5.41 -1.22
CA HIS A 34 -7.16 -6.05 -1.98
C HIS A 34 -6.16 -6.78 -1.06
N LEU A 35 -5.96 -8.08 -1.28
CA LEU A 35 -4.97 -8.90 -0.58
C LEU A 35 -3.56 -8.72 -1.17
N TYR A 36 -2.83 -7.69 -0.73
CA TYR A 36 -1.49 -7.35 -1.23
C TYR A 36 -0.46 -8.49 -1.11
N CYS A 37 -0.57 -9.34 -0.09
CA CYS A 37 0.44 -10.38 0.19
C CYS A 37 0.50 -11.47 -0.89
N ILE A 38 -0.60 -11.71 -1.62
CA ILE A 38 -0.72 -12.81 -2.59
C ILE A 38 0.20 -12.65 -3.81
N ASN A 39 0.56 -11.40 -4.13
CA ASN A 39 1.36 -11.07 -5.31
C ASN A 39 2.86 -11.39 -5.11
N TRP A 40 3.34 -11.42 -3.86
CA TRP A 40 4.78 -11.47 -3.55
C TRP A 40 5.46 -12.81 -3.86
N PRO A 41 4.85 -14.00 -3.62
CA PRO A 41 5.44 -15.26 -4.06
C PRO A 41 5.70 -15.32 -5.58
N GLY A 42 4.82 -14.71 -6.38
CA GLY A 42 4.97 -14.57 -7.82
C GLY A 42 6.16 -13.70 -8.19
N ILE A 43 6.28 -12.52 -7.57
CA ILE A 43 7.44 -11.62 -7.74
C ILE A 43 8.74 -12.35 -7.39
N PHE A 44 8.83 -13.03 -6.24
CA PHE A 44 10.08 -13.72 -5.85
C PHE A 44 10.43 -14.87 -6.80
N SER A 45 9.44 -15.56 -7.36
CA SER A 45 9.69 -16.58 -8.39
C SER A 45 10.25 -15.93 -9.66
N TYR A 46 9.65 -14.82 -10.09
CA TYR A 46 10.15 -14.04 -11.24
C TYR A 46 11.60 -13.57 -11.04
N LEU A 47 11.91 -12.99 -9.88
CA LEU A 47 13.25 -12.52 -9.51
C LEU A 47 14.31 -13.64 -9.55
N ARG A 48 13.93 -14.87 -9.18
CA ARG A 48 14.83 -16.02 -9.21
C ARG A 48 15.11 -16.49 -10.64
N ASP A 49 14.08 -16.47 -11.48
CA ASP A 49 14.11 -17.12 -12.79
C ASP A 49 14.57 -16.17 -13.93
N ASN A 50 14.66 -14.85 -13.67
CA ASN A 50 15.01 -13.83 -14.66
C ASN A 50 16.24 -13.04 -14.23
N ALA A 51 17.28 -13.02 -15.08
CA ALA A 51 18.56 -12.39 -14.77
C ALA A 51 18.47 -10.87 -14.53
N ASP A 52 17.53 -10.19 -15.20
CA ASP A 52 17.24 -8.75 -15.07
C ASP A 52 16.08 -8.45 -14.10
N GLY A 53 15.47 -9.47 -13.50
CA GLY A 53 14.28 -9.33 -12.68
C GLY A 53 14.47 -8.37 -11.50
N ALA A 54 15.64 -8.36 -10.86
CA ALA A 54 15.96 -7.44 -9.76
C ALA A 54 15.95 -5.97 -10.21
N GLN A 55 16.48 -5.69 -11.40
CA GLN A 55 16.49 -4.34 -11.98
C GLN A 55 15.07 -3.91 -12.37
N GLN A 56 14.32 -4.79 -13.04
CA GLN A 56 12.94 -4.51 -13.44
C GLN A 56 12.04 -4.26 -12.24
N PHE A 57 12.10 -5.12 -11.20
CA PHE A 57 11.35 -4.92 -9.96
C PHE A 57 11.68 -3.59 -9.30
N SER A 58 12.97 -3.26 -9.17
CA SER A 58 13.39 -2.00 -8.55
C SER A 58 12.87 -0.79 -9.33
N ALA A 59 12.94 -0.82 -10.66
CA ALA A 59 12.43 0.24 -11.53
C ALA A 59 10.89 0.35 -11.46
N SER A 60 10.17 -0.78 -11.48
CA SER A 60 8.70 -0.81 -11.36
C SER A 60 8.24 -0.29 -10.01
N PHE A 61 8.91 -0.67 -8.92
CA PHE A 61 8.56 -0.18 -7.58
C PHE A 61 8.91 1.31 -7.41
N GLU A 62 10.00 1.77 -8.00
CA GLU A 62 10.33 3.20 -8.04
C GLU A 62 9.23 3.99 -8.76
N LEU A 63 8.80 3.53 -9.94
CA LEU A 63 7.68 4.13 -10.69
C LEU A 63 6.40 4.18 -9.83
N TYR A 64 6.08 3.07 -9.15
CA TYR A 64 4.96 3.00 -8.22
C TYR A 64 5.08 4.04 -7.10
N ALA A 65 6.22 4.11 -6.41
CA ALA A 65 6.45 5.08 -5.34
C ALA A 65 6.30 6.54 -5.81
N TYR A 66 6.71 6.84 -7.05
CA TYR A 66 6.50 8.16 -7.65
C TYR A 66 5.04 8.43 -8.03
N SER A 67 4.24 7.41 -8.34
CA SER A 67 2.81 7.55 -8.60
C SER A 67 1.95 7.79 -7.34
N ILE A 68 2.48 7.52 -6.14
CA ILE A 68 1.71 7.64 -4.89
C ILE A 68 1.36 9.10 -4.58
N GLU A 69 0.07 9.36 -4.46
CA GLU A 69 -0.53 10.63 -4.04
C GLU A 69 -0.77 10.68 -2.52
N GLN A 70 -1.10 11.86 -2.00
CA GLN A 70 -1.48 12.04 -0.59
C GLN A 70 -2.96 11.72 -0.38
N THR A 71 -3.34 10.47 -0.63
CA THR A 71 -4.65 9.90 -0.31
C THR A 71 -4.49 8.77 0.69
N LEU A 72 -5.55 8.48 1.47
CA LEU A 72 -5.52 7.37 2.42
C LEU A 72 -5.32 6.03 1.71
N GLU A 73 -6.01 5.82 0.58
CA GLU A 73 -5.92 4.61 -0.24
C GLU A 73 -4.50 4.38 -0.77
N ASP A 74 -3.89 5.37 -1.43
CA ASP A 74 -2.55 5.22 -2.01
C ASP A 74 -1.50 4.92 -0.94
N CYS A 75 -1.55 5.65 0.17
CA CYS A 75 -0.57 5.48 1.23
C CYS A 75 -0.78 4.19 2.03
N PHE A 76 -2.03 3.74 2.19
CA PHE A 76 -2.33 2.42 2.74
C PHE A 76 -1.76 1.33 1.83
N GLY A 77 -2.04 1.36 0.53
CA GLY A 77 -1.48 0.39 -0.42
C GLY A 77 0.05 0.38 -0.46
N LEU A 78 0.70 1.55 -0.37
CA LEU A 78 2.16 1.64 -0.27
C LEU A 78 2.68 0.95 1.01
N ARG A 79 2.01 1.17 2.14
CA ARG A 79 2.34 0.53 3.42
C ARG A 79 2.17 -0.99 3.34
N GLU A 80 1.07 -1.48 2.78
CA GLU A 80 0.77 -2.91 2.68
C GLU A 80 1.71 -3.63 1.71
N ASN A 81 2.09 -2.99 0.60
CA ASN A 81 3.13 -3.50 -0.28
C ASN A 81 4.47 -3.63 0.44
N LEU A 82 4.90 -2.61 1.18
CA LEU A 82 6.16 -2.66 1.95
C LEU A 82 6.12 -3.74 3.03
N PHE A 83 5.04 -3.80 3.81
CA PHE A 83 4.85 -4.83 4.83
C PHE A 83 4.91 -6.23 4.22
N SER A 84 4.18 -6.45 3.12
CA SER A 84 4.11 -7.72 2.43
C SER A 84 5.44 -8.13 1.81
N TYR A 85 6.21 -7.17 1.26
CA TYR A 85 7.57 -7.41 0.79
C TYR A 85 8.47 -7.94 1.91
N TYR A 86 8.58 -7.20 3.02
CA TYR A 86 9.51 -7.57 4.09
C TYR A 86 9.09 -8.84 4.81
N SER A 87 7.79 -9.04 5.05
CA SER A 87 7.27 -10.26 5.69
C SER A 87 7.47 -11.49 4.81
N THR A 88 7.21 -11.38 3.51
CA THR A 88 7.39 -12.49 2.56
C THR A 88 8.86 -12.77 2.28
N ARG A 89 9.70 -11.73 2.10
CA ARG A 89 11.15 -11.86 1.88
C ARG A 89 11.81 -12.64 3.00
N ALA A 90 11.46 -12.35 4.26
CA ALA A 90 12.03 -13.03 5.42
C ALA A 90 11.80 -14.55 5.38
N ARG A 91 10.69 -15.01 4.76
CA ARG A 91 10.35 -16.42 4.65
C ARG A 91 10.86 -17.07 3.36
N LEU A 92 10.69 -16.41 2.21
CA LEU A 92 10.95 -17.01 0.90
C LEU A 92 12.35 -16.71 0.36
N ALA A 93 13.00 -15.65 0.83
CA ALA A 93 14.31 -15.23 0.34
C ALA A 93 15.17 -14.56 1.45
N PRO A 94 15.40 -15.22 2.60
CA PRO A 94 16.03 -14.62 3.79
C PRO A 94 17.45 -14.07 3.56
N GLY A 95 18.19 -14.63 2.59
CA GLY A 95 19.54 -14.20 2.22
C GLY A 95 19.61 -13.29 0.98
N SER A 96 18.48 -12.92 0.38
CA SER A 96 18.47 -12.06 -0.81
C SER A 96 18.87 -10.62 -0.47
N ALA A 97 19.28 -9.83 -1.46
CA ALA A 97 19.45 -8.39 -1.28
C ALA A 97 18.12 -7.73 -0.87
N ASP A 98 18.21 -6.66 -0.07
CA ASP A 98 17.06 -5.78 0.18
C ASP A 98 16.92 -4.79 -0.97
N LEU A 99 16.18 -5.19 -2.00
CA LEU A 99 15.97 -4.39 -3.22
C LEU A 99 15.26 -3.07 -2.91
N LEU A 100 14.28 -3.06 -2.00
CA LEU A 100 13.60 -1.82 -1.62
C LEU A 100 14.50 -0.91 -0.76
N GLY A 101 15.36 -1.49 0.08
CA GLY A 101 16.40 -0.75 0.79
C GLY A 101 17.45 -0.10 -0.14
N GLN A 102 17.67 -0.67 -1.32
CA GLN A 102 18.60 -0.20 -2.34
C GLN A 102 18.02 0.87 -3.28
N LEU A 103 16.73 1.21 -3.17
CA LEU A 103 16.12 2.28 -3.97
C LEU A 103 16.89 3.61 -3.84
N PRO A 104 16.84 4.47 -4.88
CA PRO A 104 17.52 5.75 -4.85
C PRO A 104 17.12 6.61 -3.64
N PRO A 105 18.03 7.42 -3.06
CA PRO A 105 17.72 8.24 -1.88
C PRO A 105 16.50 9.16 -2.05
N ALA A 106 16.25 9.67 -3.26
CA ALA A 106 15.08 10.49 -3.55
C ALA A 106 13.77 9.69 -3.46
N CYS A 107 13.74 8.48 -4.01
CA CYS A 107 12.61 7.57 -3.92
C CYS A 107 12.31 7.20 -2.45
N LYS A 108 13.35 6.83 -1.68
CA LYS A 108 13.20 6.54 -0.23
C LYS A 108 12.63 7.73 0.55
N ARG A 109 13.11 8.96 0.29
CA ARG A 109 12.56 10.17 0.90
C ARG A 109 11.09 10.36 0.56
N ARG A 110 10.69 10.12 -0.69
CA ARG A 110 9.29 10.21 -1.11
C ARG A 110 8.42 9.21 -0.36
N ILE A 111 8.84 7.95 -0.27
CA ILE A 111 8.14 6.90 0.50
C ILE A 111 7.95 7.35 1.95
N VAL A 112 9.02 7.80 2.62
CA VAL A 112 8.96 8.29 4.00
C VAL A 112 8.00 9.46 4.14
N GLN A 113 8.01 10.43 3.22
CA GLN A 113 7.09 11.57 3.24
C GLN A 113 5.63 11.14 3.13
N ARG A 114 5.31 10.20 2.22
CA ARG A 114 3.95 9.69 2.02
C ARG A 114 3.45 8.93 3.23
N LEU A 115 4.26 8.02 3.78
CA LEU A 115 3.90 7.26 4.97
C LEU A 115 3.82 8.14 6.24
N SER A 116 4.65 9.18 6.33
CA SER A 116 4.58 10.15 7.44
C SER A 116 3.28 10.96 7.37
N TRP A 117 2.87 11.39 6.18
CA TRP A 117 1.59 12.05 5.97
C TRP A 117 0.43 11.12 6.34
N TYR A 118 0.46 9.87 5.89
CA TYR A 118 -0.57 8.87 6.21
C TYR A 118 -0.69 8.62 7.71
N ARG A 119 0.44 8.38 8.38
CA ARG A 119 0.48 8.26 9.84
C ARG A 119 -0.13 9.48 10.52
N TRP A 120 0.24 10.68 10.07
CA TRP A 120 -0.31 11.92 10.60
C TRP A 120 -1.84 11.99 10.41
N GLN A 121 -2.37 11.59 9.26
CA GLN A 121 -3.81 11.55 9.03
C GLN A 121 -4.49 10.60 10.01
N VAL A 122 -4.03 9.36 10.12
CA VAL A 122 -4.64 8.33 10.98
C VAL A 122 -4.61 8.74 12.46
N GLU A 123 -3.44 9.16 12.95
CA GLU A 123 -3.28 9.55 14.37
C GLU A 123 -4.05 10.83 14.71
N ASN A 124 -4.08 11.83 13.81
CA ASN A 124 -4.81 13.06 14.07
C ASN A 124 -6.31 12.90 13.94
N HIS A 125 -6.82 12.08 13.02
CA HIS A 125 -8.26 11.79 12.98
C HIS A 125 -8.70 11.12 14.28
N HIS A 126 -7.98 10.10 14.74
CA HIS A 126 -8.28 9.44 16.01
C HIS A 126 -8.28 10.41 17.21
N ARG A 127 -7.31 11.34 17.27
CA ARG A 127 -7.23 12.32 18.37
C ARG A 127 -8.23 13.47 18.25
N LEU A 128 -8.43 14.01 17.05
CA LEU A 128 -9.17 15.25 16.82
C LEU A 128 -10.67 15.01 16.66
N LEU A 129 -11.11 13.85 16.17
CA LEU A 129 -12.53 13.57 16.00
C LEU A 129 -13.31 13.69 17.33
N PRO A 130 -12.88 13.08 18.45
CA PRO A 130 -13.57 13.24 19.73
C PRO A 130 -13.52 14.68 20.28
N GLU A 131 -12.42 15.39 20.07
CA GLU A 131 -12.30 16.79 20.50
C GLU A 131 -13.24 17.70 19.70
N ARG A 132 -13.32 17.50 18.38
CA ARG A 132 -14.23 18.25 17.51
C ARG A 132 -15.69 17.96 17.87
N ALA A 133 -16.04 16.70 18.12
CA ALA A 133 -17.39 16.34 18.58
C ALA A 133 -17.74 17.02 19.91
N ARG A 134 -16.80 17.05 20.89
CA ARG A 134 -17.01 17.78 22.15
C ARG A 134 -17.25 19.28 21.95
N ARG A 135 -16.47 19.93 21.09
CA ARG A 135 -16.63 21.37 20.77
C ARG A 135 -17.96 21.64 20.06
N MET A 136 -18.30 20.82 19.06
CA MET A 136 -19.58 20.92 18.36
C MET A 136 -20.77 20.74 19.32
N SER A 137 -20.69 19.81 20.27
CA SER A 137 -21.70 19.63 21.32
C SER A 137 -21.85 20.89 22.19
N ALA A 138 -20.74 21.50 22.61
CA ALA A 138 -20.74 22.74 23.37
C ALA A 138 -21.35 23.92 22.60
N ASP A 139 -21.22 23.91 21.27
CA ASP A 139 -21.79 24.92 20.36
C ASP A 139 -23.23 24.58 19.91
N GLY A 140 -23.84 23.53 20.46
CA GLY A 140 -25.25 23.19 20.26
C GLY A 140 -25.55 22.30 19.04
N ALA A 141 -24.56 21.57 18.51
CA ALA A 141 -24.79 20.63 17.42
C ALA A 141 -25.71 19.46 17.82
N CYS A 142 -26.54 19.00 16.88
CA CYS A 142 -27.40 17.83 17.05
C CYS A 142 -26.58 16.55 17.24
N ALA A 143 -27.08 15.62 18.06
CA ALA A 143 -26.40 14.37 18.39
C ALA A 143 -26.08 13.48 17.17
N GLU A 144 -26.93 13.51 16.14
CA GLU A 144 -26.75 12.79 14.86
C GLU A 144 -25.48 13.20 14.09
N PHE A 145 -24.91 14.37 14.36
CA PHE A 145 -23.64 14.82 13.77
C PHE A 145 -22.42 14.54 14.67
N LEU A 146 -22.65 14.04 15.88
CA LEU A 146 -21.62 13.81 16.91
C LEU A 146 -21.31 12.33 17.08
N ASP A 147 -22.36 11.49 17.02
CA ASP A 147 -22.28 10.04 17.18
C ASP A 147 -22.44 9.35 15.82
N LEU A 148 -21.48 9.63 14.94
CA LEU A 148 -21.48 9.03 13.61
C LEU A 148 -21.24 7.52 13.75
N PRO A 149 -22.10 6.67 13.17
CA PRO A 149 -21.88 5.23 13.21
C PRO A 149 -20.57 4.88 12.50
N ALA A 150 -19.90 3.83 12.99
CA ALA A 150 -18.65 3.35 12.41
C ALA A 150 -18.82 2.87 10.94
N THR A 151 -20.04 2.55 10.53
CA THR A 151 -20.38 2.24 9.15
C THR A 151 -21.58 3.09 8.71
N PRO A 152 -21.62 3.55 7.45
CA PRO A 152 -22.71 4.40 6.95
C PRO A 152 -24.06 3.66 6.82
N TYR A 153 -24.10 2.36 7.12
CA TYR A 153 -25.26 1.49 6.99
C TYR A 153 -25.60 0.76 8.31
N ALA A 154 -25.03 1.20 9.44
CA ALA A 154 -25.35 0.65 10.76
C ALA A 154 -26.77 1.03 11.24
#